data_AF-A0A7K4NMZ0-F1
#
_entry.id   AF-A0A7K4NMZ0-F1
#
_cell.length_a   1.000
_cell.length_b   1.000
_cell.length_c   1.000
_cell.angle_alpha   90.00
_cell.angle_beta   90.00
_cell.angle_gamma   90.00
#
_symmetry.space_group_name_H-M   'P 1'
#
loop_
_entity.id
_entity.type
_entity.pdbx_description
1 polymer ?
#
loop_
_entity_poly.entity_id
_entity_poly.type
_entity_poly.pdbx_seq_one_letter_code
_entity_poly.pdbx_strand_id
1 'polypeptide(L)'
;MTEQCPMCGKERADGQDYCLTSGCGWHFASDIVVDPQSEHSYIQSEEKWEENKKEMQKEQEPPKSEPEFFKERDEKASDSFIQSNSEWEKDRKQMEAESESTVSGYNAQVVDVNESKGILVLPGGKEIPVEDNPITVGRNDVSEYVEFKIGKNPNEVSSQQFTIFRLPSESTRLNEGYDYFIEDRITSVQNKPSTNHTKVNGEDITGQLKKELHDGDKIEFAHMEECVATFQFR
;
A
#
# COMPACT_ATOMS: atom_id res chain seq x y z
N MET A 1 36.57 15.94 -10.86
CA MET A 1 35.85 16.72 -9.83
C MET A 1 34.92 15.75 -9.16
N THR A 2 34.98 15.61 -7.84
CA THR A 2 34.07 14.74 -7.08
C THR A 2 32.68 15.37 -7.07
N GLU A 3 31.67 14.62 -7.50
CA GLU A 3 30.28 15.08 -7.35
C GLU A 3 29.88 15.03 -5.88
N GLN A 4 29.25 16.10 -5.39
CA GLN A 4 28.73 16.18 -4.04
C GLN A 4 27.20 16.05 -4.08
N CYS A 5 26.64 15.31 -3.12
CA CYS A 5 25.21 15.20 -2.95
C CYS A 5 24.60 16.57 -2.61
N PRO A 6 23.66 17.12 -3.40
CA PRO A 6 23.07 18.43 -3.14
C PRO A 6 22.22 18.46 -1.86
N MET A 7 21.74 17.31 -1.38
CA MET A 7 20.88 17.21 -0.19
C MET A 7 21.65 17.17 1.13
N CYS A 8 22.91 16.68 1.15
CA CYS A 8 23.69 16.54 2.39
C CYS A 8 25.15 17.00 2.30
N GLY A 9 25.59 17.52 1.16
CA GLY A 9 26.96 18.00 0.92
C GLY A 9 28.05 16.92 0.88
N LYS A 10 27.70 15.64 1.04
CA LYS A 10 28.67 14.54 1.09
C LYS A 10 29.13 14.14 -0.32
N GLU A 11 30.44 13.95 -0.49
CA GLU A 11 31.01 13.47 -1.75
C GLU A 11 30.49 12.07 -2.12
N ARG A 12 30.21 11.87 -3.40
CA ARG A 12 29.90 10.56 -4.00
C ARG A 12 31.16 9.70 -4.00
N ALA A 13 31.07 8.50 -3.44
CA ALA A 13 32.13 7.51 -3.62
C ALA A 13 31.99 6.84 -5.00
N ASP A 14 33.11 6.44 -5.60
CA ASP A 14 33.12 5.88 -6.95
C ASP A 14 32.25 4.62 -7.06
N GLY A 15 31.38 4.58 -8.08
CA GLY A 15 30.47 3.47 -8.33
C GLY A 15 29.16 3.47 -7.52
N GLN A 16 28.77 4.59 -6.91
CA GLN A 16 27.49 4.70 -6.18
C GLN A 16 26.47 5.56 -6.94
N ASP A 17 25.35 4.95 -7.32
CA ASP A 17 24.22 5.65 -7.96
C ASP A 17 23.37 6.43 -6.94
N TYR A 18 23.53 6.18 -5.63
CA TYR A 18 22.72 6.78 -4.57
C TYR A 18 23.56 7.18 -3.34
N CYS A 19 23.12 8.23 -2.65
CA CYS A 19 23.80 8.76 -1.47
C CYS A 19 23.52 7.91 -0.21
N LEU A 20 24.53 7.16 0.23
CA LEU A 20 24.51 6.32 1.43
C LEU A 20 24.51 7.08 2.78
N THR A 21 24.30 8.38 2.80
CA THR A 21 24.10 9.11 4.06
C THR A 21 22.73 8.74 4.64
N SER A 22 22.68 8.29 5.90
CA SER A 22 21.43 7.93 6.58
C SER A 22 20.37 9.04 6.44
N GLY A 23 19.21 8.69 5.88
CA GLY A 23 18.11 9.63 5.64
C GLY A 23 18.24 10.53 4.39
N CYS A 24 19.31 10.40 3.59
CA CYS A 24 19.53 11.26 2.42
C CYS A 24 18.96 10.66 1.13
N GLY A 25 19.28 9.40 0.80
CA GLY A 25 18.69 8.63 -0.31
C GLY A 25 18.90 9.18 -1.75
N TRP A 26 19.52 10.34 -1.90
CA TRP A 26 19.59 11.08 -3.17
C TRP A 26 20.26 10.28 -4.30
N HIS A 27 19.58 10.17 -5.44
CA HIS A 27 20.10 9.50 -6.63
C HIS A 27 20.97 10.45 -7.48
N PHE A 28 22.19 10.03 -7.82
CA PHE A 28 23.04 10.73 -8.76
C PHE A 28 22.61 10.33 -10.17
N ALA A 29 21.86 11.21 -10.85
CA ALA A 29 21.41 10.96 -12.22
C ALA A 29 22.61 10.79 -13.15
N SER A 30 22.79 9.58 -13.67
CA SER A 30 23.74 9.25 -14.73
C SER A 30 23.03 9.35 -16.09
N ASP A 31 23.64 10.09 -17.02
CA ASP A 31 23.04 10.40 -18.33
C ASP A 31 22.78 9.13 -19.15
N ILE A 32 21.53 8.68 -19.20
CA ILE A 32 21.09 7.72 -20.21
C ILE A 32 21.02 8.45 -21.55
N VAL A 33 21.99 8.20 -22.42
CA VAL A 33 21.95 8.61 -23.83
C VAL A 33 20.80 7.87 -24.51
N VAL A 34 19.70 8.57 -24.75
CA VAL A 34 18.54 8.05 -25.49
C VAL A 34 18.87 8.07 -26.99
N ASP A 35 18.97 6.89 -27.60
CA ASP A 35 19.13 6.73 -29.06
C ASP A 35 17.74 6.75 -29.74
N PRO A 36 17.41 7.72 -30.60
CA PRO A 36 16.06 7.94 -31.10
C PRO A 36 15.75 7.14 -32.38
N GLN A 37 15.76 5.80 -32.33
CA GLN A 37 15.24 4.94 -33.42
C GLN A 37 14.48 3.70 -32.91
N SER A 38 13.20 3.83 -32.54
CA SER A 38 12.32 2.67 -32.25
C SER A 38 10.82 2.92 -32.51
N GLU A 39 10.45 3.61 -33.60
CA GLU A 39 9.03 3.81 -33.98
C GLU A 39 8.48 2.75 -34.96
N HIS A 40 9.22 1.67 -35.24
CA HIS A 40 8.90 0.73 -36.33
C HIS A 40 8.57 -0.73 -35.91
N SER A 41 8.41 -1.02 -34.61
CA SER A 41 8.14 -2.39 -34.11
C SER A 41 6.67 -2.74 -33.88
N TYR A 42 5.76 -1.75 -33.81
CA TYR A 42 4.38 -1.96 -33.32
C TYR A 42 3.50 -2.86 -34.21
N ILE A 43 3.76 -2.91 -35.53
CA ILE A 43 2.87 -3.57 -36.51
C ILE A 43 3.18 -5.07 -36.71
N GLN A 44 4.33 -5.59 -36.23
CA GLN A 44 4.68 -7.01 -36.38
C GLN A 44 4.23 -7.90 -35.19
N SER A 45 3.76 -7.31 -34.10
CA SER A 45 3.36 -8.04 -32.88
C SER A 45 1.96 -8.66 -32.93
N GLU A 46 1.03 -8.08 -33.71
CA GLU A 46 -0.37 -8.52 -33.71
C GLU A 46 -0.59 -9.84 -34.47
N GLU A 47 -0.05 -9.97 -35.69
CA GLU A 47 -0.14 -11.22 -36.48
C GLU A 47 0.42 -12.43 -35.71
N LYS A 48 1.52 -12.23 -34.97
CA LYS A 48 2.18 -13.29 -34.19
C LYS A 48 1.39 -13.72 -32.95
N TRP A 49 0.52 -12.87 -32.42
CA TRP A 49 -0.33 -13.20 -31.27
C TRP A 49 -1.53 -14.07 -31.68
N GLU A 50 -2.14 -13.80 -32.84
CA GLU A 50 -3.31 -14.53 -33.31
C GLU A 50 -2.98 -15.94 -33.83
N GLU A 51 -1.77 -16.16 -34.33
CA GLU A 51 -1.28 -17.49 -34.71
C GLU A 51 -1.04 -18.37 -33.47
N ASN A 52 -0.36 -17.84 -32.45
CA ASN A 52 -0.08 -18.52 -31.18
C ASN A 52 -1.38 -18.89 -30.42
N LYS A 53 -2.39 -18.00 -30.45
CA LYS A 53 -3.72 -18.26 -29.87
C LYS A 53 -4.45 -19.44 -30.52
N LYS A 54 -4.21 -19.73 -31.80
CA LYS A 54 -4.80 -20.89 -32.51
C LYS A 54 -4.06 -22.20 -32.22
N GLU A 55 -2.76 -22.13 -31.93
CA GLU A 55 -1.95 -23.29 -31.58
C GLU A 55 -2.32 -23.82 -30.17
N MET A 56 -2.41 -22.93 -29.18
CA MET A 56 -2.76 -23.28 -27.79
C MET A 56 -4.16 -23.91 -27.60
N GLN A 57 -5.09 -23.75 -28.55
CA GLN A 57 -6.42 -24.37 -28.49
C GLN A 57 -6.48 -25.79 -29.06
N LYS A 58 -5.39 -26.29 -29.65
CA LYS A 58 -5.34 -27.61 -30.31
C LYS A 58 -4.76 -28.72 -29.41
N GLU A 59 -4.01 -28.38 -28.37
CA GLU A 59 -3.29 -29.34 -27.51
C GLU A 59 -3.81 -29.36 -26.06
N GLN A 60 -5.10 -29.65 -25.87
CA GLN A 60 -5.64 -30.06 -24.57
C GLN A 60 -6.11 -31.52 -24.59
N GLU A 61 -5.16 -32.45 -24.42
CA GLU A 61 -5.43 -33.71 -23.72
C GLU A 61 -4.86 -33.63 -22.30
N PRO A 62 -5.55 -34.21 -21.28
CA PRO A 62 -5.18 -34.01 -19.88
C PRO A 62 -3.97 -34.88 -19.47
N PRO A 63 -2.88 -34.29 -18.93
CA PRO A 63 -1.78 -35.09 -18.43
C PRO A 63 -2.15 -35.78 -17.10
N LYS A 64 -1.85 -37.08 -17.03
CA LYS A 64 -1.87 -37.87 -15.79
C LYS A 64 -0.56 -37.71 -15.02
N SER A 65 -0.65 -38.00 -13.72
CA SER A 65 0.42 -38.38 -12.77
C SER A 65 1.48 -37.32 -12.40
N GLU A 66 1.63 -37.18 -11.07
CA GLU A 66 2.74 -36.52 -10.38
C GLU A 66 4.09 -37.24 -10.63
N PRO A 67 5.21 -36.57 -10.35
CA PRO A 67 6.41 -37.23 -9.85
C PRO A 67 6.80 -36.73 -8.44
N GLU A 68 7.03 -37.69 -7.53
CA GLU A 68 7.69 -37.42 -6.25
C GLU A 68 9.13 -36.95 -6.46
N PHE A 69 9.56 -35.90 -5.74
CA PHE A 69 10.99 -35.59 -5.60
C PHE A 69 11.33 -34.97 -4.23
N PHE A 70 11.26 -35.80 -3.19
CA PHE A 70 11.91 -35.53 -1.91
C PHE A 70 13.18 -36.37 -1.77
N LYS A 71 14.34 -35.72 -1.65
CA LYS A 71 15.52 -36.15 -0.86
C LYS A 71 16.63 -35.09 -0.91
N GLU A 72 17.16 -34.76 0.28
CA GLU A 72 18.57 -34.42 0.60
C GLU A 72 19.36 -33.55 -0.42
N ARG A 73 19.90 -32.35 -0.13
CA ARG A 73 20.68 -31.87 1.04
C ARG A 73 21.07 -30.37 0.83
N ASP A 74 21.75 -29.62 1.70
CA ASP A 74 22.31 -29.80 3.07
C ASP A 74 22.33 -28.42 3.78
N GLU A 75 22.62 -28.34 5.09
CA GLU A 75 22.75 -27.06 5.82
C GLU A 75 24.05 -26.29 5.52
N LYS A 76 23.98 -24.97 5.27
CA LYS A 76 24.91 -23.97 5.86
C LYS A 76 24.25 -22.59 5.96
N ALA A 77 24.28 -22.02 7.17
CA ALA A 77 23.67 -20.74 7.48
C ALA A 77 24.44 -19.53 6.92
N SER A 78 23.70 -18.46 6.65
CA SER A 78 24.19 -17.08 6.75
C SER A 78 23.32 -16.31 7.73
N ASP A 79 23.61 -16.46 9.03
CA ASP A 79 23.10 -15.58 10.09
C ASP A 79 23.49 -14.12 9.79
N SER A 80 22.49 -13.25 9.69
CA SER A 80 22.59 -11.79 9.92
C SER A 80 21.29 -11.03 9.67
N PHE A 81 20.32 -11.59 8.93
CA PHE A 81 19.11 -10.87 8.50
C PHE A 81 17.80 -11.36 9.16
N ILE A 82 17.85 -11.79 10.43
CA ILE A 82 16.67 -12.08 11.26
C ILE A 82 16.83 -11.38 12.62
N GLN A 83 16.88 -10.04 12.64
CA GLN A 83 16.82 -9.26 13.89
C GLN A 83 15.75 -8.15 13.84
N SER A 84 15.63 -7.42 12.73
CA SER A 84 14.71 -6.27 12.60
C SER A 84 13.22 -6.61 12.53
N ASN A 85 12.84 -7.87 12.30
CA ASN A 85 11.42 -8.28 12.27
C ASN A 85 10.89 -8.74 13.65
N SER A 86 11.71 -8.65 14.70
CA SER A 86 11.40 -9.27 16.00
C SER A 86 10.89 -8.31 17.06
N GLU A 87 10.86 -7.00 16.82
CA GLU A 87 10.40 -6.01 17.82
C GLU A 87 8.89 -5.78 17.71
N TRP A 88 8.36 -5.53 16.51
CA TRP A 88 6.91 -5.30 16.32
C TRP A 88 6.01 -6.49 16.70
N GLU A 89 6.47 -7.74 16.51
CA GLU A 89 5.72 -8.94 16.96
C GLU A 89 5.81 -9.17 18.48
N LYS A 90 6.84 -8.64 19.16
CA LYS A 90 6.98 -8.73 20.62
C LYS A 90 6.08 -7.72 21.32
N ASP A 91 6.07 -6.47 20.85
CA ASP A 91 5.21 -5.43 21.38
C ASP A 91 3.73 -5.83 21.29
N ARG A 92 3.31 -6.45 20.17
CA ARG A 92 1.95 -6.99 20.01
C ARG A 92 1.60 -8.05 21.06
N LYS A 93 2.52 -8.98 21.35
CA LYS A 93 2.31 -10.03 22.36
C LYS A 93 2.38 -9.54 23.80
N GLN A 94 3.08 -8.45 24.07
CA GLN A 94 3.09 -7.87 25.42
C GLN A 94 1.75 -7.20 25.75
N MET A 95 1.15 -6.48 24.79
CA MET A 95 -0.19 -5.90 24.96
C MET A 95 -1.29 -6.98 25.15
N GLU A 96 -1.22 -8.08 24.41
CA GLU A 96 -2.14 -9.23 24.57
C GLU A 96 -2.04 -9.84 26.00
N ALA A 97 -0.85 -9.84 26.64
CA ALA A 97 -0.65 -10.43 27.98
C ALA A 97 -1.02 -9.50 29.16
N GLU A 98 -0.95 -8.18 28.99
CA GLU A 98 -1.27 -7.22 30.06
C GLU A 98 -2.78 -6.96 30.21
N SER A 99 -3.59 -7.35 29.21
CA SER A 99 -5.06 -7.20 29.23
C SER A 99 -5.83 -8.26 30.04
N GLU A 100 -5.19 -9.37 30.45
CA GLU A 100 -5.87 -10.48 31.16
C GLU A 100 -5.67 -10.50 32.70
N SER A 101 -5.13 -9.44 33.31
CA SER A 101 -4.87 -9.42 34.77
C SER A 101 -5.27 -8.11 35.46
N THR A 102 -6.57 -7.89 35.65
CA THR A 102 -7.18 -7.61 36.98
C THR A 102 -8.70 -7.40 36.90
N VAL A 103 -9.47 -8.50 37.05
CA VAL A 103 -10.89 -8.37 37.41
C VAL A 103 -11.00 -7.95 38.87
N SER A 104 -11.34 -6.68 39.12
CA SER A 104 -11.88 -6.23 40.41
C SER A 104 -12.94 -5.15 40.18
N GLY A 105 -14.19 -5.60 40.20
CA GLY A 105 -15.36 -4.86 39.71
C GLY A 105 -15.56 -3.44 40.24
N TYR A 106 -15.75 -2.53 39.28
CA TYR A 106 -16.60 -1.36 39.42
C TYR A 106 -17.61 -1.43 38.27
N ASN A 107 -18.90 -1.39 38.59
CA ASN A 107 -19.95 -1.43 37.57
C ASN A 107 -20.11 -0.02 36.99
N ALA A 108 -19.09 0.43 36.26
CA ALA A 108 -19.15 1.67 35.50
C ALA A 108 -20.19 1.48 34.38
N GLN A 109 -21.33 2.14 34.52
CA GLN A 109 -22.07 2.55 33.34
C GLN A 109 -21.13 3.45 32.56
N VAL A 110 -20.51 2.90 31.51
CA VAL A 110 -19.84 3.71 30.49
C VAL A 110 -20.95 4.53 29.87
N VAL A 111 -21.08 5.76 30.36
CA VAL A 111 -21.85 6.79 29.68
C VAL A 111 -21.12 6.96 28.36
N ASP A 112 -21.80 6.62 27.27
CA ASP A 112 -21.31 6.77 25.90
C ASP A 112 -21.11 8.26 25.66
N VAL A 113 -19.94 8.76 26.06
CA VAL A 113 -19.45 10.07 25.64
C VAL A 113 -19.29 9.91 24.13
N ASN A 114 -20.02 10.72 23.36
CA ASN A 114 -19.87 10.77 21.90
C ASN A 114 -18.45 11.24 21.56
N GLU A 115 -17.49 10.31 21.60
CA GLU A 115 -16.21 10.43 20.92
C GLU A 115 -16.50 10.38 19.44
N SER A 116 -16.22 11.47 18.74
CA SER A 116 -16.51 11.58 17.32
C SER A 116 -15.71 10.54 16.54
N LYS A 117 -16.40 9.57 15.92
CA LYS A 117 -15.75 8.44 15.24
C LYS A 117 -15.41 8.81 13.81
N GLY A 118 -14.23 8.40 13.35
CA GLY A 118 -13.82 8.55 11.96
C GLY A 118 -14.68 7.67 11.05
N ILE A 119 -15.19 8.23 9.96
CA ILE A 119 -15.97 7.55 8.93
C ILE A 119 -15.39 7.91 7.57
N LEU A 120 -15.15 6.89 6.75
CA LEU A 120 -14.86 7.04 5.34
C LEU A 120 -16.15 6.99 4.53
N VAL A 121 -16.51 8.10 3.88
CA VAL A 121 -17.65 8.20 2.97
C VAL A 121 -17.15 7.93 1.55
N LEU A 122 -17.50 6.78 0.97
CA LEU A 122 -17.09 6.39 -0.38
C LEU A 122 -17.85 7.14 -1.48
N PRO A 123 -17.32 7.15 -2.72
CA PRO A 123 -18.08 7.56 -3.91
C PRO A 123 -19.43 6.83 -3.97
N GLY A 124 -20.52 7.59 -4.11
CA GLY A 124 -21.89 7.05 -4.05
C GLY A 124 -22.53 7.04 -2.66
N GLY A 125 -21.80 7.46 -1.61
CA GLY A 125 -22.36 7.71 -0.27
C GLY A 125 -22.39 6.50 0.67
N LYS A 126 -21.70 5.40 0.34
CA LYS A 126 -21.51 4.27 1.27
C LYS A 126 -20.57 4.72 2.39
N GLU A 127 -21.07 4.78 3.61
CA GLU A 127 -20.30 5.11 4.82
C GLU A 127 -19.63 3.85 5.38
N ILE A 128 -18.35 3.94 5.76
CA ILE A 128 -17.60 2.88 6.44
C ILE A 128 -16.97 3.47 7.71
N PRO A 129 -17.35 3.01 8.92
CA PRO A 129 -16.71 3.47 10.16
C PRO A 129 -15.27 2.93 10.22
N VAL A 130 -14.34 3.76 10.69
CA VAL A 130 -12.94 3.38 10.88
C VAL A 130 -12.74 2.95 12.34
N GLU A 131 -12.73 1.64 12.54
CA GLU A 131 -12.52 0.98 13.83
C GLU A 131 -11.06 0.55 14.01
N ASP A 132 -10.74 -0.26 15.03
CA ASP A 132 -9.37 -0.68 15.34
C ASP A 132 -8.74 -1.58 14.27
N ASN A 133 -9.56 -2.25 13.45
CA ASN A 133 -9.09 -3.06 12.34
C ASN A 133 -8.83 -2.18 11.10
N PRO A 134 -7.63 -2.22 10.48
CA PRO A 134 -7.38 -1.54 9.22
C PRO A 134 -8.34 -1.96 8.11
N ILE A 135 -8.86 -0.97 7.38
CA ILE A 135 -9.81 -1.17 6.28
C ILE A 135 -9.08 -0.92 4.97
N THR A 136 -8.94 -1.96 4.17
CA THR A 136 -8.45 -1.84 2.79
C THR A 136 -9.63 -1.60 1.85
N VAL A 137 -9.55 -0.53 1.06
CA VAL A 137 -10.57 -0.15 0.07
C VAL A 137 -9.98 -0.30 -1.32
N GLY A 138 -10.77 -0.76 -2.30
CA GLY A 138 -10.30 -0.87 -3.67
C GLY A 138 -11.41 -0.95 -4.70
N ARG A 139 -11.09 -1.51 -5.87
CA ARG A 139 -12.00 -1.60 -7.02
C ARG A 139 -13.38 -2.15 -6.68
N ASN A 140 -13.46 -3.17 -5.83
CA ASN A 140 -14.74 -3.81 -5.49
C ASN A 140 -15.66 -2.88 -4.66
N ASP A 141 -15.13 -1.84 -4.03
CA ASP A 141 -15.91 -0.88 -3.24
C ASP A 141 -16.49 0.27 -4.07
N VAL A 142 -15.93 0.52 -5.25
CA VAL A 142 -16.27 1.67 -6.11
C VAL A 142 -16.64 1.29 -7.54
N SER A 143 -16.58 0.00 -7.93
CA SER A 143 -16.74 -0.43 -9.33
C SER A 143 -18.07 0.01 -9.96
N GLU A 144 -19.19 -0.14 -9.25
CA GLU A 144 -20.51 0.31 -9.74
C GLU A 144 -20.56 1.83 -9.93
N TYR A 145 -19.88 2.60 -9.08
CA TYR A 145 -19.80 4.05 -9.20
C TYR A 145 -18.93 4.44 -10.41
N VAL A 146 -17.75 3.83 -10.54
CA VAL A 146 -16.83 4.07 -11.67
C VAL A 146 -17.48 3.70 -13.01
N GLU A 147 -18.15 2.56 -13.10
CA GLU A 147 -18.79 2.09 -14.34
C GLU A 147 -20.08 2.88 -14.67
N PHE A 148 -21.01 3.03 -13.72
CA PHE A 148 -22.35 3.55 -14.00
C PHE A 148 -22.57 5.02 -13.65
N LYS A 149 -21.67 5.67 -12.90
CA LYS A 149 -21.73 7.12 -12.60
C LYS A 149 -20.65 7.92 -13.32
N ILE A 150 -19.42 7.43 -13.35
CA ILE A 150 -18.30 8.10 -14.02
C ILE A 150 -18.20 7.68 -15.50
N GLY A 151 -18.51 6.42 -15.82
CA GLY A 151 -18.35 5.88 -17.18
C GLY A 151 -16.91 5.52 -17.55
N LYS A 152 -16.06 5.25 -16.56
CA LYS A 152 -14.66 4.82 -16.73
C LYS A 152 -14.50 3.33 -16.49
N ASN A 153 -13.34 2.76 -16.84
CA ASN A 153 -13.06 1.34 -16.63
C ASN A 153 -12.74 1.08 -15.15
N PRO A 154 -13.52 0.27 -14.41
CA PRO A 154 -13.24 -0.02 -13.01
C PRO A 154 -11.84 -0.60 -12.78
N ASN A 155 -11.24 -1.27 -13.76
CA ASN A 155 -9.90 -1.84 -13.66
C ASN A 155 -8.77 -0.81 -13.56
N GLU A 156 -9.04 0.47 -13.80
CA GLU A 156 -8.12 1.57 -13.46
C GLU A 156 -7.93 1.70 -11.94
N VAL A 157 -8.93 1.30 -11.14
CA VAL A 157 -8.77 1.17 -9.69
C VAL A 157 -8.10 -0.16 -9.36
N SER A 158 -7.11 -0.13 -8.48
CA SER A 158 -6.44 -1.34 -7.98
C SER A 158 -7.42 -2.19 -7.18
N SER A 159 -7.30 -3.52 -7.22
CA SER A 159 -8.17 -4.42 -6.46
C SER A 159 -8.18 -4.12 -4.95
N GLN A 160 -7.04 -3.63 -4.45
CA GLN A 160 -6.87 -2.97 -3.17
C GLN A 160 -6.05 -1.70 -3.46
N GLN A 161 -6.64 -0.53 -3.24
CA GLN A 161 -6.12 0.78 -3.63
C GLN A 161 -5.35 1.42 -2.48
N PHE A 162 -6.01 1.60 -1.33
CA PHE A 162 -5.39 2.14 -0.12
C PHE A 162 -5.89 1.40 1.12
N THR A 163 -5.20 1.58 2.24
CA THR A 163 -5.65 1.15 3.56
C THR A 163 -5.82 2.37 4.45
N ILE A 164 -6.94 2.43 5.19
CA ILE A 164 -7.20 3.42 6.23
C ILE A 164 -7.23 2.72 7.60
N PHE A 165 -6.66 3.34 8.63
CA PHE A 165 -6.64 2.81 9.99
C PHE A 165 -6.57 3.93 11.02
N ARG A 166 -6.71 3.56 12.30
CA ARG A 166 -6.60 4.46 13.44
C ARG A 166 -5.53 3.98 14.42
N LEU A 167 -4.88 4.91 15.11
CA LEU A 167 -3.94 4.64 16.20
C LEU A 167 -4.35 5.47 17.43
N PRO A 168 -4.09 5.02 18.67
CA PRO A 168 -4.34 5.83 19.86
C PRO A 168 -3.61 7.18 19.77
N SER A 169 -4.30 8.28 20.08
CA SER A 169 -3.74 9.63 19.89
C SER A 169 -2.73 10.00 20.97
N GLU A 170 -1.45 10.13 20.59
CA GLU A 170 -0.38 10.63 21.47
C GLU A 170 -0.58 12.10 21.89
N SER A 171 -1.41 12.84 21.14
CA SER A 171 -1.67 14.26 21.39
C SER A 171 -2.58 14.53 22.59
N THR A 172 -3.40 13.54 22.96
CA THR A 172 -4.42 13.66 24.00
C THR A 172 -3.81 13.38 25.38
N ARG A 173 -4.07 14.26 26.35
CA ARG A 173 -3.45 14.19 27.70
C ARG A 173 -3.82 12.94 28.52
N LEU A 174 -4.69 12.09 27.98
CA LEU A 174 -5.24 10.89 28.61
C LEU A 174 -5.15 9.64 27.69
N ASN A 175 -4.56 9.76 26.48
CA ASN A 175 -4.69 8.77 25.40
C ASN A 175 -6.17 8.42 25.09
N GLU A 176 -7.06 9.39 25.25
CA GLU A 176 -8.50 9.29 24.99
C GLU A 176 -8.79 9.83 23.59
N GLY A 177 -8.91 8.91 22.62
CA GLY A 177 -9.16 9.22 21.22
C GLY A 177 -8.13 8.61 20.27
N TYR A 178 -8.35 8.82 18.97
CA TYR A 178 -7.59 8.19 17.90
C TYR A 178 -7.19 9.20 16.82
N ASP A 179 -5.96 9.06 16.33
CA ASP A 179 -5.48 9.71 15.11
C ASP A 179 -5.67 8.75 13.92
N TYR A 180 -6.07 9.27 12.77
CA TYR A 180 -6.46 8.47 11.60
C TYR A 180 -5.44 8.62 10.48
N PHE A 181 -5.13 7.52 9.80
CA PHE A 181 -4.07 7.46 8.80
C PHE A 181 -4.49 6.69 7.55
N ILE A 182 -3.93 7.08 6.41
CA ILE A 182 -4.07 6.42 5.11
C ILE A 182 -2.70 6.06 4.54
N GLU A 183 -2.64 4.90 3.89
CA GLU A 183 -1.48 4.40 3.16
C GLU A 183 -1.90 4.00 1.73
N ASP A 184 -1.21 4.54 0.72
CA ASP A 184 -1.31 4.00 -0.64
C ASP A 184 -0.62 2.63 -0.65
N ARG A 185 -1.40 1.59 -0.95
CA ARG A 185 -1.18 0.28 -0.34
C ARG A 185 0.18 -0.33 -0.64
N ILE A 186 0.90 -0.69 0.42
CA ILE A 186 1.76 -1.88 0.46
C ILE A 186 1.19 -2.79 1.57
N THR A 187 0.74 -4.00 1.22
CA THR A 187 0.47 -5.03 2.26
C THR A 187 1.66 -5.97 2.35
N SER A 188 1.86 -6.60 3.52
CA SER A 188 2.94 -7.58 3.74
C SER A 188 2.96 -8.76 2.76
N VAL A 189 1.89 -8.98 1.99
CA VAL A 189 1.77 -10.03 0.95
C VAL A 189 1.99 -9.46 -0.46
N GLN A 190 1.86 -8.15 -0.66
CA GLN A 190 2.03 -7.45 -1.93
C GLN A 190 2.71 -6.09 -1.71
N ASN A 191 4.05 -6.10 -1.81
CA ASN A 191 4.92 -4.93 -1.71
C ASN A 191 4.89 -4.04 -2.96
N LYS A 192 3.70 -3.73 -3.48
CA LYS A 192 3.52 -2.84 -4.63
C LYS A 192 2.43 -1.81 -4.35
N PRO A 193 2.69 -0.50 -4.57
CA PRO A 193 1.69 0.55 -4.48
C PRO A 193 0.52 0.32 -5.43
N SER A 194 -0.52 1.13 -5.29
CA SER A 194 -1.62 1.11 -6.26
C SER A 194 -1.11 1.50 -7.65
N THR A 195 -1.66 0.88 -8.70
CA THR A 195 -1.08 1.01 -10.06
C THR A 195 -1.23 2.41 -10.64
N ASN A 196 -2.32 3.11 -10.29
CA ASN A 196 -2.65 4.45 -10.77
C ASN A 196 -2.65 5.49 -9.63
N HIS A 197 -1.98 5.16 -8.51
CA HIS A 197 -1.72 6.04 -7.37
C HIS A 197 -2.96 6.49 -6.58
N THR A 198 -2.74 6.98 -5.36
CA THR A 198 -3.80 7.55 -4.50
C THR A 198 -3.42 8.97 -4.12
N LYS A 199 -4.38 9.90 -4.17
CA LYS A 199 -4.16 11.29 -3.71
C LYS A 199 -5.03 11.62 -2.51
N VAL A 200 -4.52 12.48 -1.64
CA VAL A 200 -5.25 13.08 -0.51
C VAL A 200 -5.16 14.60 -0.65
N ASN A 201 -6.31 15.25 -0.85
CA ASN A 201 -6.43 16.68 -1.18
C ASN A 201 -5.58 17.11 -2.40
N GLY A 202 -5.56 16.29 -3.45
CA GLY A 202 -4.76 16.50 -4.66
C GLY A 202 -3.28 16.13 -4.57
N GLU A 203 -2.74 15.92 -3.35
CA GLU A 203 -1.35 15.48 -3.13
C GLU A 203 -1.23 13.97 -3.27
N ASP A 204 -0.29 13.51 -4.10
CA ASP A 204 0.01 12.09 -4.31
C ASP A 204 0.75 11.49 -3.11
N ILE A 205 0.19 10.42 -2.54
CA ILE A 205 0.74 9.71 -1.38
C ILE A 205 1.43 8.38 -1.75
N THR A 206 1.55 8.05 -3.03
CA THR A 206 2.22 6.82 -3.47
C THR A 206 3.68 6.78 -3.05
N GLY A 207 4.07 5.70 -2.36
CA GLY A 207 5.40 5.51 -1.81
C GLY A 207 5.68 6.27 -0.50
N GLN A 208 4.73 7.06 0.02
CA GLN A 208 4.81 7.60 1.38
C GLN A 208 4.49 6.48 2.40
N LEU A 209 5.10 6.54 3.60
CA LEU A 209 4.86 5.51 4.63
C LEU A 209 3.42 5.53 5.15
N LYS A 210 2.91 6.72 5.49
CA LYS A 210 1.50 7.00 5.83
C LYS A 210 1.25 8.50 5.80
N LYS A 211 0.00 8.91 5.58
CA LYS A 211 -0.47 10.30 5.73
C LYS A 211 -1.58 10.35 6.77
N GLU A 212 -1.56 11.37 7.62
CA GLU A 212 -2.60 11.65 8.61
C GLU A 212 -3.85 12.26 7.94
N LEU A 213 -5.03 11.86 8.40
CA LEU A 213 -6.33 12.29 7.88
C LEU A 213 -7.07 13.20 8.86
N HIS A 214 -7.64 14.27 8.31
CA HIS A 214 -8.41 15.29 9.01
C HIS A 214 -9.85 15.36 8.49
N ASP A 215 -10.74 15.96 9.27
CA ASP A 215 -12.14 16.14 8.89
C ASP A 215 -12.30 16.86 7.55
N GLY A 216 -13.04 16.24 6.63
CA GLY A 216 -13.27 16.76 5.28
C GLY A 216 -12.19 16.41 4.25
N ASP A 217 -11.13 15.67 4.62
CA ASP A 217 -10.08 15.25 3.69
C ASP A 217 -10.65 14.41 2.53
N LYS A 218 -10.24 14.76 1.31
CA LYS A 218 -10.71 14.13 0.07
C LYS A 218 -9.67 13.15 -0.45
N ILE A 219 -10.11 11.93 -0.73
CA ILE A 219 -9.24 10.83 -1.18
C ILE A 219 -9.65 10.45 -2.61
N GLU A 220 -8.78 10.72 -3.59
CA GLU A 220 -8.99 10.39 -5.00
C GLU A 220 -8.41 9.01 -5.32
N PHE A 221 -9.21 8.18 -6.00
CA PHE A 221 -8.81 6.85 -6.43
C PHE A 221 -8.19 6.91 -7.82
N ALA A 222 -7.01 6.30 -8.03
CA ALA A 222 -6.46 6.06 -9.37
C ALA A 222 -6.37 7.32 -10.26
N HIS A 223 -6.01 8.47 -9.67
CA HIS A 223 -6.04 9.80 -10.29
C HIS A 223 -7.39 10.23 -10.93
N MET A 224 -8.52 9.60 -10.56
CA MET A 224 -9.84 10.01 -11.01
C MET A 224 -10.44 11.08 -10.08
N GLU A 225 -10.39 12.34 -10.52
CA GLU A 225 -10.98 13.51 -9.82
C GLU A 225 -12.49 13.38 -9.52
N GLU A 226 -13.18 12.47 -10.19
CA GLU A 226 -14.62 12.18 -10.04
C GLU A 226 -14.88 11.00 -9.08
N CYS A 227 -13.87 10.19 -8.77
CA CYS A 227 -13.94 9.05 -7.86
C CYS A 227 -13.29 9.44 -6.52
N VAL A 228 -14.04 10.18 -5.71
CA VAL A 228 -13.54 10.79 -4.46
C VAL A 228 -14.29 10.26 -3.24
N ALA A 229 -13.56 9.71 -2.28
CA ALA A 229 -14.06 9.49 -0.92
C ALA A 229 -13.79 10.72 -0.04
N THR A 230 -14.50 10.85 1.08
CA THR A 230 -14.26 11.91 2.08
C THR A 230 -14.15 11.28 3.47
N PHE A 231 -13.10 11.62 4.22
CA PHE A 231 -12.99 11.26 5.63
C PHE A 231 -13.70 12.31 6.50
N GLN A 232 -14.45 11.88 7.52
CA GLN A 232 -15.26 12.75 8.38
C GLN A 232 -15.30 12.23 9.81
N PHE A 233 -15.44 13.11 10.80
CA PHE A 233 -15.82 12.74 12.17
C PHE A 233 -17.35 12.81 12.37
N ARG A 234 -17.91 11.90 13.19
CA ARG A 234 -19.33 11.92 13.59
C ARG A 234 -19.57 11.53 15.04
#